data_AF-A0A1I1ERR7-F1
#
_entry.id   AF-A0A1I1ERR7-F1
#
_cell.length_a   1.000
_cell.length_b   1.000
_cell.length_c   1.000
_cell.angle_alpha   90.00
_cell.angle_beta   90.00
_cell.angle_gamma   90.00
#
_symmetry.space_group_name_H-M   'P 1'
#
loop_
_entity.id
_entity.type
_entity.pdbx_description
1 polymer ?
#
loop_
_entity_poly.entity_id
_entity_poly.type
_entity_poly.pdbx_seq_one_letter_code
_entity_poly.pdbx_strand_id
1 'polypeptide(L)'
;MAVVSMKQLLESGVHFGHQTRRWNPKMKPYIFTERNGIYIIDLQKTVKLIDKAYNYVREVAEDGGTVLFVGTKKQAQDAIKEEAVRAGAFYINHRWLGGTLTNWDTIQRRIRRLKELEKMEEDGTFEVLPKKEVGLLIKERDRLDKFLGGIKDMPGKPDVLFVVDPRKEHIAVKEAQKLNIPIVAMVDTNCDPDDIDVIIPSNDDAIRAVKLLTKTMADAVIEGNQGEEGFEEEAKSDSLDEIVEVVEGDNE
;
A
#
# COMPACT_ATOMS: atom_id res chain seq x y z
N MET A 1 -0.08 14.48 -17.62
CA MET A 1 0.28 15.56 -16.66
C MET A 1 1.20 14.91 -15.62
N ALA A 2 2.16 15.60 -15.02
CA ALA A 2 2.99 14.97 -13.97
C ALA A 2 2.12 14.78 -12.73
N VAL A 3 1.97 13.54 -12.26
CA VAL A 3 1.01 13.19 -11.20
C VAL A 3 1.41 13.83 -9.87
N VAL A 4 2.71 13.95 -9.63
CA VAL A 4 3.28 14.56 -8.42
C VAL A 4 4.34 15.58 -8.78
N SER A 5 4.30 16.75 -8.16
CA SER A 5 5.31 17.78 -8.37
C SER A 5 6.62 17.43 -7.65
N MET A 6 7.76 17.79 -8.25
CA MET A 6 9.07 17.61 -7.62
C MET A 6 9.18 18.34 -6.27
N LYS A 7 8.47 19.47 -6.11
CA LYS A 7 8.41 20.23 -4.86
C LYS A 7 7.78 19.39 -3.75
N GLN A 8 6.64 18.74 -4.02
CA GLN A 8 5.98 17.84 -3.05
C GLN A 8 6.88 16.65 -2.68
N LEU A 9 7.60 16.06 -3.65
CA LEU A 9 8.56 14.97 -3.36
C LEU A 9 9.72 15.43 -2.47
N LEU A 10 10.17 16.67 -2.63
CA LEU A 10 11.22 17.25 -1.82
C LEU A 10 10.74 17.51 -0.38
N GLU A 11 9.57 18.13 -0.22
CA GLU A 11 8.98 18.48 1.09
C GLU A 11 8.55 17.26 1.91
N SER A 12 8.10 16.19 1.24
CA SER A 12 7.75 14.92 1.88
C SER A 12 8.96 14.06 2.26
N GLY A 13 10.16 14.39 1.77
CA GLY A 13 11.39 13.69 2.10
C GLY A 13 11.62 12.38 1.33
N VAL A 14 11.01 12.24 0.13
CA VAL A 14 11.16 11.05 -0.74
C VAL A 14 12.60 10.84 -1.21
N HIS A 15 13.37 11.92 -1.34
CA HIS A 15 14.75 11.92 -1.85
C HIS A 15 15.79 11.37 -0.88
N PHE A 16 15.45 11.18 0.40
CA PHE A 16 16.40 10.63 1.37
C PHE A 16 16.47 9.11 1.24
N GLY A 17 17.66 8.57 1.00
CA GLY A 17 17.92 7.14 1.09
C GLY A 17 18.51 6.74 2.44
N HIS A 18 19.15 5.59 2.47
CA HIS A 18 19.84 5.05 3.63
C HIS A 18 21.31 5.48 3.73
N GLN A 19 21.95 5.09 4.84
CA GLN A 19 23.39 5.27 5.05
C GLN A 19 24.22 4.54 3.99
N THR A 20 25.36 5.11 3.62
CA THR A 20 26.27 4.58 2.59
C THR A 20 26.76 3.14 2.84
N ARG A 21 26.73 2.67 4.10
CA ARG A 21 27.10 1.29 4.46
C ARG A 21 26.04 0.24 4.15
N ARG A 22 24.78 0.65 3.92
CA ARG A 22 23.62 -0.26 3.80
C ARG A 22 23.06 -0.36 2.38
N TRP A 23 23.68 0.33 1.42
CA TRP A 23 23.18 0.41 0.06
C TRP A 23 23.42 -0.86 -0.76
N ASN A 24 22.62 -1.03 -1.79
CA ASN A 24 22.78 -2.05 -2.83
C ASN A 24 23.46 -1.40 -4.06
N PRO A 25 24.59 -1.93 -4.56
CA PRO A 25 25.27 -1.40 -5.74
C PRO A 25 24.40 -1.26 -6.99
N LYS A 26 23.37 -2.10 -7.14
CA LYS A 26 22.43 -2.03 -8.27
C LYS A 26 21.53 -0.79 -8.24
N MET A 27 21.38 -0.14 -7.08
CA MET A 27 20.66 1.13 -6.96
C MET A 27 21.46 2.34 -7.45
N LYS A 28 22.73 2.18 -7.82
CA LYS A 28 23.60 3.25 -8.34
C LYS A 28 22.94 4.11 -9.44
N PRO A 29 22.20 3.56 -10.42
CA PRO A 29 21.54 4.38 -11.44
C PRO A 29 20.47 5.32 -10.90
N TYR A 30 19.90 5.06 -9.73
CA TYR A 30 18.84 5.88 -9.12
C TYR A 30 19.36 6.85 -8.05
N ILE A 31 20.61 6.68 -7.62
CA ILE A 31 21.26 7.54 -6.63
C ILE A 31 21.88 8.76 -7.35
N PHE A 32 21.58 9.95 -6.85
CA PHE A 32 22.14 11.21 -7.34
C PHE A 32 23.51 11.51 -6.73
N THR A 33 23.59 11.56 -5.40
CA THR A 33 24.83 11.88 -4.67
C THR A 33 24.77 11.37 -3.23
N GLU A 34 25.85 11.50 -2.47
CA GLU A 34 25.86 11.30 -1.02
C GLU A 34 26.11 12.61 -0.30
N ARG A 35 25.40 12.84 0.81
CA ARG A 35 25.62 13.99 1.69
C ARG A 35 25.50 13.55 3.13
N ASN A 36 26.48 13.93 3.96
CA ASN A 36 26.52 13.58 5.38
C ASN A 36 26.38 12.05 5.65
N GLY A 37 26.89 11.22 4.74
CA GLY A 37 26.82 9.76 4.86
C GLY A 37 25.46 9.14 4.53
N ILE A 38 24.53 9.90 3.95
CA ILE A 38 23.22 9.43 3.46
C ILE A 38 23.20 9.58 1.93
N TYR A 39 22.72 8.55 1.23
CA TYR A 39 22.49 8.65 -0.22
C TYR A 39 21.24 9.47 -0.52
N ILE A 40 21.32 10.31 -1.55
CA ILE A 40 20.21 11.12 -2.07
C ILE A 40 19.75 10.47 -3.37
N ILE A 41 18.46 10.17 -3.45
CA ILE A 41 17.80 9.60 -4.63
C ILE A 41 17.52 10.70 -5.66
N ASP A 42 17.70 10.37 -6.94
CA ASP A 42 17.46 11.28 -8.05
C ASP A 42 15.96 11.46 -8.32
N LEU A 43 15.40 12.57 -7.84
CA LEU A 43 13.98 12.89 -8.03
C LEU A 43 13.58 13.06 -9.50
N GLN A 44 14.48 13.43 -10.41
CA GLN A 44 14.13 13.55 -11.83
C GLN A 44 13.77 12.19 -12.42
N LYS A 45 14.46 11.14 -11.97
CA LYS A 45 14.16 9.75 -12.34
C LYS A 45 12.92 9.27 -11.61
N THR A 46 12.81 9.57 -10.32
CA THR A 46 11.64 9.20 -9.50
C THR A 46 10.34 9.72 -10.11
N VAL A 47 10.25 11.00 -10.53
CA VAL A 47 9.02 11.55 -11.15
C VAL A 47 8.60 10.73 -12.37
N LYS A 48 9.51 10.45 -13.30
CA LYS A 48 9.21 9.66 -14.51
C LYS A 48 8.77 8.23 -14.19
N LEU A 49 9.36 7.64 -13.16
CA LEU A 49 9.05 6.29 -12.73
C LEU A 49 7.74 6.21 -11.95
N ILE A 50 7.39 7.25 -11.19
CA ILE A 50 6.07 7.42 -10.58
C ILE A 50 5.02 7.50 -11.68
N ASP A 51 5.22 8.32 -12.71
CA ASP A 51 4.25 8.40 -13.82
C ASP A 51 4.06 7.04 -14.50
N LYS A 52 5.15 6.27 -14.69
CA LYS A 52 5.07 4.91 -15.23
C LYS A 52 4.30 3.95 -14.31
N ALA A 53 4.54 4.02 -13.01
CA ALA A 53 3.82 3.22 -12.01
C ALA A 53 2.34 3.60 -11.93
N TYR A 54 2.04 4.88 -11.96
CA TYR A 54 0.68 5.40 -11.93
C TYR A 54 -0.13 4.88 -13.11
N ASN A 55 0.39 5.06 -14.33
CA ASN A 55 -0.31 4.58 -15.53
C ASN A 55 -0.50 3.06 -15.52
N TYR A 56 0.50 2.30 -15.05
CA TYR A 56 0.39 0.85 -14.96
C TYR A 56 -0.70 0.41 -13.95
N VAL A 57 -0.74 1.02 -12.77
CA VAL A 57 -1.77 0.71 -11.76
C VAL A 57 -3.15 1.13 -12.24
N ARG A 58 -3.25 2.27 -12.92
CA ARG A 58 -4.49 2.76 -13.54
C ARG A 58 -5.00 1.79 -14.60
N GLU A 59 -4.15 1.37 -15.55
CA GLU A 59 -4.50 0.38 -16.59
C GLU A 59 -5.01 -0.94 -15.97
N VAL A 60 -4.35 -1.44 -14.93
CA VAL A 60 -4.80 -2.66 -14.23
C VAL A 60 -6.17 -2.46 -13.58
N ALA A 61 -6.44 -1.29 -13.00
CA ALA A 61 -7.73 -0.98 -12.40
C ALA A 61 -8.84 -0.80 -13.47
N GLU A 62 -8.53 -0.16 -14.60
CA GLU A 62 -9.45 -0.02 -15.75
C GLU A 62 -9.90 -1.38 -16.31
N ASP A 63 -8.99 -2.37 -16.32
CA ASP A 63 -9.29 -3.75 -16.73
C ASP A 63 -10.09 -4.54 -15.67
N GLY A 64 -10.43 -3.92 -14.53
CA GLY A 64 -11.10 -4.56 -13.40
C GLY A 64 -10.19 -5.48 -12.57
N GLY A 65 -8.87 -5.31 -12.71
CA GLY A 65 -7.86 -6.06 -11.98
C GLY A 65 -7.80 -5.67 -10.50
N THR A 66 -7.40 -6.64 -9.68
CA THR A 66 -7.32 -6.47 -8.23
C THR A 66 -5.93 -6.00 -7.80
N VAL A 67 -5.86 -4.82 -7.16
CA VAL A 67 -4.63 -4.24 -6.61
C VAL A 67 -4.52 -4.57 -5.12
N LEU A 68 -3.38 -5.13 -4.69
CA LEU A 68 -3.08 -5.41 -3.29
C LEU A 68 -1.97 -4.52 -2.76
N PHE A 69 -2.29 -3.67 -1.79
CA PHE A 69 -1.34 -2.80 -1.11
C PHE A 69 -0.67 -3.53 0.07
N VAL A 70 0.66 -3.52 0.12
CA VAL A 70 1.45 -4.26 1.13
C VAL A 70 2.45 -3.32 1.78
N GLY A 71 2.36 -3.17 3.10
CA GLY A 71 3.33 -2.42 3.88
C GLY A 71 3.22 -2.74 5.37
N THR A 72 4.14 -3.56 5.88
CA THR A 72 4.17 -4.03 7.28
C THR A 72 4.99 -3.12 8.18
N LYS A 73 5.78 -2.23 7.59
CA LYS A 73 6.62 -1.25 8.30
C LYS A 73 5.74 -0.28 9.09
N LYS A 74 6.16 0.09 10.30
CA LYS A 74 5.36 0.96 11.21
C LYS A 74 4.93 2.27 10.53
N GLN A 75 5.82 2.85 9.71
CA GLN A 75 5.59 4.10 9.00
C GLN A 75 4.62 3.97 7.81
N ALA A 76 4.36 2.74 7.35
CA ALA A 76 3.48 2.44 6.23
C ALA A 76 2.10 1.91 6.65
N GLN A 77 1.95 1.38 7.87
CA GLN A 77 0.74 0.61 8.24
C GLN A 77 -0.55 1.42 8.11
N ASP A 78 -0.54 2.66 8.60
CA ASP A 78 -1.71 3.51 8.61
C ASP A 78 -2.00 4.05 7.20
N ALA A 79 -0.97 4.54 6.50
CA ALA A 79 -1.09 5.03 5.12
C ALA A 79 -1.64 3.95 4.17
N ILE A 80 -1.12 2.73 4.23
CA ILE A 80 -1.57 1.62 3.39
C ILE A 80 -3.04 1.28 3.67
N LYS A 81 -3.45 1.27 4.95
CA LYS A 81 -4.84 0.96 5.31
C LYS A 81 -5.80 2.07 4.90
N GLU A 82 -5.50 3.32 5.25
CA GLU A 82 -6.34 4.48 4.94
C GLU A 82 -6.58 4.61 3.43
N GLU A 83 -5.50 4.60 2.64
CA GLU A 83 -5.56 4.86 1.21
C GLU A 83 -6.14 3.68 0.43
N ALA A 84 -5.85 2.44 0.82
CA ALA A 84 -6.46 1.27 0.18
C ALA A 84 -7.97 1.21 0.44
N VAL A 85 -8.42 1.50 1.67
CA VAL A 85 -9.86 1.56 1.99
C VAL A 85 -10.54 2.66 1.19
N ARG A 86 -9.91 3.84 1.07
CA ARG A 86 -10.41 4.95 0.25
C ARG A 86 -10.56 4.55 -1.22
N ALA A 87 -9.59 3.83 -1.78
CA ALA A 87 -9.62 3.38 -3.16
C ALA A 87 -10.48 2.12 -3.41
N GLY A 88 -11.09 1.54 -2.38
CA GLY A 88 -11.79 0.24 -2.50
C GLY A 88 -10.85 -0.94 -2.81
N ALA A 89 -9.55 -0.76 -2.60
CA ALA A 89 -8.52 -1.77 -2.83
C ALA A 89 -8.26 -2.63 -1.58
N PHE A 90 -7.56 -3.75 -1.76
CA PHE A 90 -7.21 -4.65 -0.67
C PHE A 90 -5.85 -4.29 -0.08
N TYR A 91 -5.63 -4.65 1.18
CA TYR A 91 -4.37 -4.32 1.85
C TYR A 91 -3.88 -5.36 2.86
N ILE A 92 -2.57 -5.35 3.10
CA ILE A 92 -1.89 -6.04 4.20
C ILE A 92 -0.92 -5.05 4.85
N ASN A 93 -1.31 -4.54 6.02
CA ASN A 93 -0.55 -3.51 6.74
C ASN A 93 0.19 -4.01 7.98
N HIS A 94 -0.01 -5.27 8.39
CA HIS A 94 0.57 -5.79 9.64
C HIS A 94 1.69 -6.80 9.42
N ARG A 95 1.36 -8.03 9.03
CA ARG A 95 2.37 -9.08 8.81
C ARG A 95 1.96 -9.91 7.63
N TRP A 96 2.87 -10.03 6.67
CA TRP A 96 2.74 -11.02 5.60
C TRP A 96 2.86 -12.43 6.18
N LEU A 97 1.81 -13.23 6.01
CA LEU A 97 1.85 -14.65 6.35
C LEU A 97 2.50 -15.40 5.19
N GLY A 98 3.53 -16.18 5.45
CA GLY A 98 4.13 -17.01 4.38
C GLY A 98 3.09 -17.99 3.83
N GLY A 99 3.01 -18.07 2.51
CA GLY A 99 1.98 -18.82 1.81
C GLY A 99 0.72 -18.01 1.51
N THR A 100 0.75 -16.67 1.68
CA THR A 100 -0.45 -15.85 1.42
C THR A 100 -0.91 -15.99 -0.02
N LEU A 101 -0.01 -15.95 -0.99
CA LEU A 101 -0.37 -16.08 -2.41
C LEU A 101 -0.18 -17.53 -2.90
N THR A 102 0.90 -18.18 -2.47
CA THR A 102 1.27 -19.52 -2.94
C THR A 102 0.42 -20.64 -2.36
N ASN A 103 -0.22 -20.44 -1.21
CA ASN A 103 -1.15 -21.38 -0.58
C ASN A 103 -2.51 -20.72 -0.30
N TRP A 104 -3.09 -20.18 -1.38
CA TRP A 104 -4.34 -19.42 -1.35
C TRP A 104 -5.50 -20.18 -0.70
N ASP A 105 -5.66 -21.48 -0.97
CA ASP A 105 -6.75 -22.28 -0.39
C ASP A 105 -6.70 -22.35 1.14
N THR A 106 -5.49 -22.32 1.72
CA THR A 106 -5.33 -22.30 3.18
C THR A 106 -5.67 -20.93 3.77
N ILE A 107 -5.35 -19.86 3.06
CA ILE A 107 -5.73 -18.50 3.45
C ILE A 107 -7.25 -18.31 3.35
N GLN A 108 -7.86 -18.77 2.26
CA GLN A 108 -9.32 -18.74 2.11
C GLN A 108 -10.04 -19.50 3.22
N ARG A 109 -9.50 -20.65 3.67
CA ARG A 109 -10.04 -21.36 4.84
C ARG A 109 -10.00 -20.50 6.11
N ARG A 110 -8.94 -19.73 6.33
CA ARG A 110 -8.83 -18.82 7.48
C ARG A 110 -9.73 -17.61 7.36
N ILE A 111 -9.94 -17.09 6.15
CA ILE A 111 -10.89 -16.00 5.88
C ILE A 111 -12.33 -16.49 6.14
N ARG A 112 -12.68 -17.71 5.70
CA ARG A 112 -13.99 -18.31 6.03
C ARG A 112 -14.18 -18.43 7.53
N ARG A 113 -13.16 -18.88 8.26
CA ARG A 113 -13.19 -18.93 9.73
C ARG A 113 -13.39 -17.54 10.36
N LEU A 114 -12.77 -16.49 9.82
CA LEU A 114 -13.00 -15.11 10.27
C LEU A 114 -14.47 -14.71 10.08
N LYS A 115 -15.03 -14.93 8.88
CA LYS A 115 -16.44 -14.62 8.56
C LYS A 115 -17.42 -15.41 9.44
N GLU A 116 -17.10 -16.68 9.75
CA GLU A 116 -17.88 -17.48 10.71
C GLU A 116 -17.87 -16.86 12.12
N LEU A 117 -16.72 -16.38 12.59
CA LEU A 117 -16.59 -15.75 13.91
C LEU A 117 -17.35 -14.42 13.98
N GLU A 118 -17.27 -13.59 12.94
CA GLU A 118 -18.05 -12.34 12.81
C GLU A 118 -19.56 -12.67 12.84
N LYS A 119 -20.00 -13.67 12.07
CA LYS A 119 -21.40 -14.09 12.05
C LYS A 119 -21.89 -14.62 13.40
N MET A 120 -21.08 -15.41 14.11
CA MET A 120 -21.44 -15.92 15.46
C MET A 120 -21.63 -14.79 16.47
N GLU A 121 -20.90 -13.70 16.31
CA GLU A 121 -21.02 -12.50 17.14
C GLU A 121 -22.28 -11.71 16.80
N GLU A 122 -22.57 -11.51 15.51
CA GLU A 122 -23.79 -10.85 15.01
C GLU A 122 -25.07 -11.63 15.39
N ASP A 123 -25.03 -12.96 15.30
CA ASP A 123 -26.16 -13.84 15.63
C ASP A 123 -26.38 -13.97 17.17
N GLY A 124 -25.56 -13.32 18.00
CA GLY A 124 -25.67 -13.35 19.46
C GLY A 124 -25.25 -14.68 20.11
N THR A 125 -24.57 -15.57 19.37
CA THR A 125 -24.12 -16.89 19.88
C THR A 125 -23.15 -16.74 21.06
N PHE A 126 -22.40 -15.65 21.11
CA PHE A 126 -21.49 -15.35 22.21
C PHE A 126 -22.19 -15.15 23.56
N GLU A 127 -23.46 -14.74 23.56
CA GLU A 127 -24.21 -14.53 24.81
C GLU A 127 -24.60 -15.84 25.49
N VAL A 128 -24.73 -16.93 24.71
CA VAL A 128 -25.11 -18.26 25.18
C VAL A 128 -23.90 -19.03 25.73
N LEU A 129 -22.69 -18.65 25.31
CA LEU A 129 -21.46 -19.35 25.66
C LEU A 129 -20.85 -18.87 26.99
N PRO A 130 -20.07 -19.73 27.68
CA PRO A 130 -19.31 -19.31 28.84
C PRO A 130 -18.32 -18.18 28.51
N LYS A 131 -18.22 -17.16 29.39
CA LYS A 131 -17.32 -16.00 29.21
C LYS A 131 -15.86 -16.36 28.87
N LYS A 132 -15.37 -17.49 29.38
CA LYS A 132 -14.01 -17.98 29.07
C LYS A 132 -13.86 -18.39 27.60
N GLU A 133 -14.86 -19.05 27.04
CA GLU A 133 -14.87 -19.50 25.64
C GLU A 133 -15.05 -18.32 24.70
N VAL A 134 -15.97 -17.40 25.04
CA VAL A 134 -16.15 -16.13 24.34
C VAL A 134 -14.83 -15.35 24.27
N GLY A 135 -14.10 -15.25 25.39
CA GLY A 135 -12.80 -14.59 25.41
C GLY A 135 -11.73 -15.25 24.53
N LEU A 136 -11.82 -16.55 24.27
CA LEU A 136 -10.94 -17.23 23.31
C LEU A 136 -11.35 -16.94 21.87
N LEU A 137 -12.66 -16.95 21.58
CA LEU A 137 -13.21 -16.66 20.25
C LEU A 137 -12.92 -15.21 19.83
N ILE A 138 -13.10 -14.24 20.72
CA ILE A 138 -12.76 -12.83 20.47
C ILE A 138 -11.26 -12.69 20.15
N LYS A 139 -10.39 -13.34 20.93
CA LYS A 139 -8.94 -13.32 20.66
C LYS A 139 -8.59 -13.97 19.32
N GLU A 140 -9.29 -15.02 18.92
CA GLU A 140 -9.13 -15.67 17.62
C GLU A 140 -9.56 -14.72 16.49
N ARG A 141 -10.75 -14.12 16.61
CA ARG A 141 -11.29 -13.13 15.67
C ARG A 141 -10.35 -11.95 15.51
N ASP A 142 -9.98 -11.27 16.60
CA ASP A 142 -9.12 -10.09 16.59
C ASP A 142 -7.76 -10.40 15.95
N ARG A 143 -7.25 -11.61 16.20
CA ARG A 143 -5.99 -12.05 15.59
C ARG A 143 -6.15 -12.27 14.08
N LEU A 144 -7.24 -12.90 13.64
CA LEU A 144 -7.51 -13.14 12.23
C LEU A 144 -7.79 -11.83 11.48
N ASP A 145 -8.63 -10.96 12.03
CA ASP A 145 -8.97 -9.65 11.46
C ASP A 145 -7.70 -8.78 11.31
N LYS A 146 -6.86 -8.74 12.34
CA LYS A 146 -5.58 -8.02 12.28
C LYS A 146 -4.66 -8.44 11.12
N PHE A 147 -4.70 -9.71 10.69
CA PHE A 147 -3.80 -10.19 9.63
C PHE A 147 -4.47 -10.36 8.27
N LEU A 148 -5.77 -10.61 8.24
CA LEU A 148 -6.52 -11.01 7.04
C LEU A 148 -7.67 -10.06 6.72
N GLY A 149 -7.98 -9.10 7.59
CA GLY A 149 -9.12 -8.18 7.41
C GLY A 149 -9.06 -7.42 6.10
N GLY A 150 -7.88 -6.95 5.70
CA GLY A 150 -7.69 -6.22 4.43
C GLY A 150 -7.76 -7.07 3.16
N ILE A 151 -7.82 -8.40 3.26
CA ILE A 151 -8.01 -9.32 2.12
C ILE A 151 -9.27 -10.18 2.25
N LYS A 152 -10.12 -9.90 3.24
CA LYS A 152 -11.26 -10.76 3.61
C LYS A 152 -12.33 -10.85 2.50
N ASP A 153 -12.45 -9.79 1.71
CA ASP A 153 -13.44 -9.66 0.64
C ASP A 153 -12.80 -9.78 -0.76
N MET A 154 -11.53 -10.19 -0.81
CA MET A 154 -10.82 -10.35 -2.08
C MET A 154 -11.35 -11.57 -2.84
N PRO A 155 -11.81 -11.42 -4.10
CA PRO A 155 -12.45 -12.50 -4.84
C PRO A 155 -11.46 -13.60 -5.26
N GLY A 156 -10.20 -13.23 -5.50
CA GLY A 156 -9.16 -14.12 -6.01
C GLY A 156 -7.77 -13.67 -5.57
N LYS A 157 -6.75 -14.12 -6.29
CA LYS A 157 -5.39 -13.58 -6.13
C LYS A 157 -5.34 -12.17 -6.75
N PRO A 158 -4.48 -11.27 -6.25
CA PRO A 158 -4.30 -9.97 -6.87
C PRO A 158 -3.62 -10.09 -8.23
N ASP A 159 -3.93 -9.15 -9.11
CA ASP A 159 -3.31 -9.00 -10.43
C ASP A 159 -2.05 -8.15 -10.36
N VAL A 160 -1.95 -7.26 -9.36
CA VAL A 160 -0.74 -6.48 -9.10
C VAL A 160 -0.56 -6.24 -7.60
N LEU A 161 0.70 -6.22 -7.17
CA LEU A 161 1.06 -5.81 -5.81
C LEU A 161 1.71 -4.44 -5.82
N PHE A 162 1.25 -3.58 -4.92
CA PHE A 162 1.98 -2.38 -4.53
C PHE A 162 2.69 -2.64 -3.20
N VAL A 163 4.03 -2.58 -3.18
CA VAL A 163 4.85 -2.97 -2.01
C VAL A 163 5.67 -1.78 -1.50
N VAL A 164 5.59 -1.53 -0.19
CA VAL A 164 6.48 -0.62 0.53
C VAL A 164 7.62 -1.42 1.16
N ASP A 165 8.88 -1.07 0.85
CA ASP A 165 10.10 -1.75 1.33
C ASP A 165 10.19 -3.25 0.93
N PRO A 166 10.48 -3.57 -0.35
CA PRO A 166 10.66 -4.96 -0.80
C PRO A 166 11.63 -5.81 0.02
N ARG A 167 12.63 -5.18 0.65
CA ARG A 167 13.62 -5.89 1.48
C ARG A 167 12.96 -6.40 2.76
N LYS A 168 12.12 -5.59 3.39
CA LYS A 168 11.34 -6.01 4.55
C LYS A 168 10.23 -6.99 4.15
N GLU A 169 9.64 -6.80 2.97
CA GLU A 169 8.51 -7.56 2.41
C GLU A 169 8.96 -8.70 1.48
N HIS A 170 10.21 -9.17 1.62
CA HIS A 170 10.84 -10.14 0.72
C HIS A 170 10.06 -11.46 0.52
N ILE A 171 9.24 -11.87 1.49
CA ILE A 171 8.38 -13.06 1.36
C ILE A 171 7.26 -12.80 0.35
N ALA A 172 6.63 -11.63 0.42
CA ALA A 172 5.57 -11.22 -0.51
C ALA A 172 6.12 -11.15 -1.93
N VAL A 173 7.26 -10.49 -2.10
CA VAL A 173 7.96 -10.36 -3.39
C VAL A 173 8.27 -11.73 -4.00
N LYS A 174 8.87 -12.64 -3.22
CA LYS A 174 9.19 -14.00 -3.70
C LYS A 174 7.96 -14.83 -4.04
N GLU A 175 6.87 -14.67 -3.30
CA GLU A 175 5.62 -15.38 -3.60
C GLU A 175 4.97 -14.85 -4.89
N ALA A 176 4.99 -13.53 -5.07
CA ALA A 176 4.47 -12.86 -6.27
C ALA A 176 5.26 -13.25 -7.53
N GLN A 177 6.60 -13.20 -7.46
CA GLN A 177 7.47 -13.66 -8.56
C GLN A 177 7.21 -15.11 -8.94
N LYS A 178 7.03 -16.01 -7.97
CA LYS A 178 6.73 -17.42 -8.25
C LYS A 178 5.42 -17.64 -9.00
N LEU A 179 4.47 -16.72 -8.82
CA LEU A 179 3.16 -16.77 -9.46
C LEU A 179 3.07 -15.85 -10.68
N ASN A 180 4.17 -15.18 -11.06
CA ASN A 180 4.22 -14.17 -12.10
C ASN A 180 3.20 -13.03 -11.89
N ILE A 181 2.98 -12.63 -10.64
CA ILE A 181 2.18 -11.44 -10.32
C ILE A 181 3.13 -10.23 -10.37
N PRO A 182 2.86 -9.24 -11.23
CA PRO A 182 3.65 -8.02 -11.34
C PRO A 182 3.73 -7.24 -10.02
N ILE A 183 4.90 -6.63 -9.78
CA ILE A 183 5.20 -5.90 -8.56
C ILE A 183 5.56 -4.45 -8.90
N VAL A 184 4.77 -3.54 -8.35
CA VAL A 184 5.07 -2.11 -8.25
C VAL A 184 5.59 -1.85 -6.84
N ALA A 185 6.75 -1.21 -6.68
CA ALA A 185 7.28 -1.00 -5.33
C ALA A 185 8.02 0.31 -5.11
N MET A 186 7.91 0.79 -3.87
CA MET A 186 8.78 1.81 -3.30
C MET A 186 10.12 1.18 -2.92
N VAL A 187 11.18 1.56 -3.63
CA VAL A 187 12.51 0.95 -3.49
C VAL A 187 13.50 1.99 -2.98
N ASP A 188 13.98 1.79 -1.74
CA ASP A 188 15.09 2.58 -1.20
C ASP A 188 16.44 2.00 -1.68
N THR A 189 17.48 2.78 -1.52
CA THR A 189 18.89 2.49 -1.78
C THR A 189 19.42 1.17 -1.23
N ASN A 190 18.77 0.56 -0.25
CA ASN A 190 19.17 -0.70 0.40
C ASN A 190 18.53 -1.96 -0.23
N CYS A 191 17.58 -1.79 -1.17
CA CYS A 191 16.81 -2.84 -1.81
C CYS A 191 17.44 -3.27 -3.14
N ASP A 192 17.13 -4.50 -3.61
CA ASP A 192 17.51 -4.95 -4.95
C ASP A 192 16.42 -4.53 -5.96
N PRO A 193 16.73 -3.70 -6.96
CA PRO A 193 15.74 -3.27 -7.95
C PRO A 193 15.35 -4.38 -8.94
N ASP A 194 16.17 -5.42 -9.13
CA ASP A 194 15.92 -6.44 -10.17
C ASP A 194 14.72 -7.34 -9.84
N ASP A 195 14.32 -7.40 -8.57
CA ASP A 195 13.18 -8.21 -8.12
C ASP A 195 11.82 -7.56 -8.42
N ILE A 196 11.80 -6.33 -8.95
CA ILE A 196 10.63 -5.46 -9.06
C ILE A 196 10.40 -5.05 -10.52
N ASP A 197 9.17 -5.19 -11.00
CA ASP A 197 8.81 -4.86 -12.40
C ASP A 197 8.69 -3.35 -12.63
N VAL A 198 8.08 -2.64 -11.69
CA VAL A 198 7.94 -1.18 -11.74
C VAL A 198 8.48 -0.55 -10.46
N ILE A 199 9.65 0.07 -10.61
CA ILE A 199 10.42 0.61 -9.49
C ILE A 199 10.05 2.08 -9.29
N ILE A 200 9.73 2.46 -8.05
CA ILE A 200 9.63 3.84 -7.61
C ILE A 200 10.80 4.10 -6.64
N PRO A 201 11.90 4.76 -7.07
CA PRO A 201 13.01 5.07 -6.18
C PRO A 201 12.57 6.10 -5.13
N SER A 202 12.49 5.68 -3.88
CA SER A 202 11.88 6.50 -2.82
C SER A 202 12.30 6.08 -1.42
N ASN A 203 12.24 7.03 -0.49
CA ASN A 203 12.34 6.80 0.94
C ASN A 203 11.15 5.97 1.48
N ASP A 204 11.43 4.88 2.18
CA ASP A 204 10.43 4.02 2.84
C ASP A 204 10.36 4.23 4.37
N ASP A 205 11.24 5.06 4.96
CA ASP A 205 11.30 5.35 6.40
C ASP A 205 10.48 6.58 6.79
N ALA A 206 10.25 7.51 5.86
CA ALA A 206 9.50 8.74 6.13
C ALA A 206 8.00 8.54 5.93
N ILE A 207 7.21 8.77 7.00
CA ILE A 207 5.74 8.64 6.98
C ILE A 207 5.12 9.52 5.88
N ARG A 208 5.62 10.75 5.71
CA ARG A 208 5.12 11.69 4.68
C ARG A 208 5.38 11.18 3.25
N ALA A 209 6.55 10.57 3.02
CA ALA A 209 6.91 10.02 1.72
C ALA A 209 6.03 8.80 1.39
N VAL A 210 5.86 7.88 2.35
CA VAL A 210 5.00 6.70 2.17
C VAL A 210 3.56 7.11 1.97
N LYS A 211 3.03 8.05 2.77
CA LYS A 211 1.66 8.53 2.61
C LYS A 211 1.44 9.19 1.25
N LEU A 212 2.36 10.06 0.80
CA LEU A 212 2.26 10.70 -0.51
C LEU A 212 2.20 9.66 -1.64
N LEU A 213 3.15 8.73 -1.67
CA LEU A 213 3.22 7.74 -2.76
C LEU A 213 2.09 6.73 -2.71
N THR A 214 1.69 6.29 -1.52
CA THR A 214 0.54 5.40 -1.36
C THR A 214 -0.75 6.08 -1.79
N LYS A 215 -0.94 7.36 -1.40
CA LYS A 215 -2.07 8.18 -1.85
C LYS A 215 -2.09 8.27 -3.37
N THR A 216 -0.97 8.61 -3.99
CA THR A 216 -0.85 8.69 -5.45
C THR A 216 -1.20 7.37 -6.15
N MET A 217 -0.79 6.22 -5.62
CA MET A 217 -1.17 4.93 -6.21
C MET A 217 -2.64 4.58 -5.96
N ALA A 218 -3.20 4.97 -4.82
CA ALA A 218 -4.62 4.81 -4.54
C ALA A 218 -5.48 5.69 -5.46
N ASP A 219 -5.07 6.93 -5.72
CA ASP A 219 -5.72 7.83 -6.68
C ASP A 219 -5.73 7.20 -8.09
N ALA A 220 -4.64 6.52 -8.50
CA ALA A 220 -4.58 5.79 -9.76
C ALA A 220 -5.62 4.67 -9.86
N VAL A 221 -5.88 3.96 -8.75
CA VAL A 221 -6.90 2.90 -8.68
C VAL A 221 -8.30 3.49 -8.78
N ILE A 222 -8.54 4.62 -8.10
CA ILE A 222 -9.83 5.32 -8.16
C ILE A 222 -10.12 5.80 -9.58
N GLU A 223 -9.14 6.48 -10.20
CA GLU A 223 -9.24 6.97 -11.57
C GLU A 223 -9.51 5.83 -12.56
N GLY A 224 -8.82 4.69 -12.41
CA GLY A 224 -9.05 3.54 -13.28
C GLY A 224 -10.42 2.89 -13.09
N ASN A 225 -10.93 2.82 -11.85
CA ASN A 225 -12.24 2.23 -11.56
C ASN A 225 -13.42 3.12 -11.99
N GLN A 226 -13.28 4.45 -11.89
CA GLN A 226 -14.35 5.42 -12.17
C GLN A 226 -14.29 5.97 -13.61
N GLY A 227 -13.14 5.87 -14.28
CA GLY A 227 -12.84 6.62 -15.50
C GLY A 227 -12.50 8.09 -15.23
N GLU A 228 -11.86 8.76 -16.21
CA GLU A 228 -11.37 10.15 -16.06
C GLU A 228 -12.46 11.16 -15.63
N GLU A 229 -13.73 10.94 -15.99
CA GLU A 229 -14.84 11.84 -15.67
C GLU A 229 -15.27 11.81 -14.19
N GLY A 230 -15.17 10.65 -13.51
CA GLY A 230 -15.56 10.53 -12.09
C GLY A 230 -14.53 11.12 -11.14
N PHE A 231 -13.24 10.96 -11.45
CA PHE A 231 -12.14 11.48 -10.63
C PHE A 231 -12.08 13.01 -10.64
N GLU A 232 -12.40 13.67 -11.76
CA GLU A 232 -12.46 15.14 -11.81
C GLU A 232 -13.60 15.74 -10.98
N GLU A 233 -14.73 15.04 -10.84
CA GLU A 233 -15.84 15.50 -9.99
C GLU A 233 -15.50 15.36 -8.50
N GLU A 234 -14.87 14.25 -8.11
CA GLU A 234 -14.46 13.99 -6.72
C GLU A 234 -13.28 14.89 -6.28
N ALA A 235 -12.32 15.15 -7.18
CA ALA A 235 -11.24 16.11 -6.93
C ALA A 235 -11.75 17.56 -6.84
N LYS A 236 -12.79 17.91 -7.60
CA LYS A 236 -13.46 19.22 -7.49
C LYS A 236 -14.24 19.33 -6.19
N SER A 237 -14.95 18.30 -5.74
CA SER A 237 -15.67 18.33 -4.46
C SER A 237 -14.71 18.47 -3.27
N ASP A 238 -13.63 17.66 -3.22
CA ASP A 238 -12.62 17.77 -2.16
C ASP A 238 -12.00 19.17 -2.13
N SER A 239 -11.68 19.75 -3.30
CA SER A 239 -11.13 21.11 -3.37
C SER A 239 -12.13 22.20 -2.96
N LEU A 240 -13.43 22.01 -3.23
CA LEU A 240 -14.48 22.95 -2.83
C LEU A 240 -14.71 22.89 -1.31
N ASP A 241 -14.72 21.69 -0.73
CA ASP A 241 -14.88 21.49 0.71
C ASP A 241 -13.69 22.05 1.50
N GLU A 242 -12.46 21.88 0.99
CA GLU A 242 -11.25 22.47 1.59
C GLU A 242 -11.26 24.02 1.52
N ILE A 243 -11.82 24.60 0.44
CA ILE A 243 -12.01 26.06 0.33
C ILE A 243 -13.10 26.55 1.29
N VAL A 244 -14.19 25.80 1.46
CA VAL A 244 -15.28 26.16 2.37
C VAL A 244 -14.82 26.14 3.82
N GLU A 245 -14.05 25.13 4.26
CA GLU A 245 -13.49 25.09 5.63
C GLU A 245 -12.54 26.27 5.90
N VAL A 246 -11.72 26.67 4.93
CA VAL A 246 -10.82 27.82 5.08
C VAL A 246 -11.58 29.14 5.17
N VAL A 247 -12.72 29.27 4.49
CA VAL A 247 -13.54 30.49 4.52
C VAL A 247 -14.37 30.59 5.81
N GLU A 248 -14.78 29.46 6.39
CA GLU A 248 -15.55 29.43 7.64
C GLU A 248 -14.66 29.52 8.90
N GLY A 249 -13.38 29.13 8.82
CA GLY A 249 -12.44 29.09 9.96
C GLY A 249 -11.86 30.42 10.44
N ASP A 250 -12.07 31.52 9.71
CA ASP A 250 -11.45 32.84 9.99
C ASP A 250 -12.44 33.89 10.57
N ASN A 251 -13.62 33.48 11.03
CA ASN A 251 -14.68 34.40 11.47
C ASN A 251 -15.09 34.27 12.96
N GLU A 252 -14.12 34.05 13.86
CA GLU A 252 -14.26 34.32 15.31
C GLU A 252 -13.19 35.30 15.83
#